data_AF-A0A815WYN8-F1
#
_entry.id   AF-A0A815WYN8-F1
#
_cell.length_a   1.000
_cell.length_b   1.000
_cell.length_c   1.000
_cell.angle_alpha   90.00
_cell.angle_beta   90.00
_cell.angle_gamma   90.00
#
_symmetry.space_group_name_H-M   'P 1'
#
loop_
_entity.id
_entity.type
_entity.pdbx_description
1 polymer ?
#
loop_
_entity_poly.entity_id
_entity_poly.type
_entity_poly.pdbx_seq_one_letter_code
_entity_poly.pdbx_strand_id
1 'polypeptide(L)'
;FAEHQLLFSFLLTTAIEREAYNERHITRNPIPSNIIHEDEQEETVDENEQKMKLSFITQDEWTCFMSPLLNNVTEDKLVFVNEQISSLYPICLNLLNDADQQFFKHSNPYIYLTQHDNYCQLTRFRCLLIIKILRPDTLLPSISQYVSEQMGSKFLSSGFANIQDIYAHSSPQAPIILLLSPGTDPTSLLIRFARETRGTAAHLDVISLGQGQGPKVEEVLSKALTLKGRWIFLHNCHLSASFMPRLRVLVNK
;
A
#
# COMPACT_ATOMS: atom_id res chain seq x y z
N PHE A 1 2.80 -9.84 -1.54
CA PHE A 1 4.23 -9.88 -1.92
C PHE A 1 4.89 -8.61 -1.39
N ALA A 2 5.95 -8.71 -0.60
CA ALA A 2 6.65 -7.55 -0.04
C ALA A 2 7.18 -6.61 -1.14
N GLU A 3 7.53 -7.16 -2.31
CA GLU A 3 8.03 -6.41 -3.48
C GLU A 3 7.05 -5.35 -4.00
N HIS A 4 5.74 -5.59 -3.91
CA HIS A 4 4.71 -4.65 -4.36
C HIS A 4 4.14 -3.79 -3.23
N GLN A 5 4.56 -4.04 -1.98
CA GLN A 5 4.02 -3.30 -0.84
C GLN A 5 4.43 -1.84 -0.89
N LEU A 6 5.71 -1.56 -1.16
CA LEU A 6 6.18 -0.18 -1.24
C LEU A 6 5.48 0.58 -2.37
N LEU A 7 5.27 -0.06 -3.51
CA LEU A 7 4.53 0.52 -4.64
C LEU A 7 3.08 0.81 -4.24
N PHE A 8 2.38 -0.15 -3.64
CA PHE A 8 1.00 0.04 -3.21
C PHE A 8 0.88 1.16 -2.18
N SER A 9 1.73 1.15 -1.15
CA SER A 9 1.74 2.17 -0.10
C SER A 9 2.08 3.55 -0.66
N PHE A 10 3.00 3.63 -1.62
CA PHE A 10 3.30 4.87 -2.33
C PHE A 10 2.10 5.37 -3.13
N LEU A 11 1.47 4.51 -3.94
CA LEU A 11 0.28 4.87 -4.73
C LEU A 11 -0.90 5.28 -3.84
N LEU A 12 -1.09 4.62 -2.71
CA LEU A 12 -2.11 4.99 -1.72
C LEU A 12 -1.80 6.35 -1.10
N THR A 13 -0.55 6.59 -0.70
CA THR A 13 -0.11 7.88 -0.13
C THR A 13 -0.37 9.01 -1.12
N THR A 14 0.04 8.84 -2.38
CA THR A 14 -0.15 9.89 -3.40
C THR A 14 -1.60 10.04 -3.82
N ALA A 15 -2.41 8.98 -3.80
CA ALA A 15 -3.86 9.10 -4.04
C ALA A 15 -4.53 9.98 -2.98
N ILE A 16 -4.22 9.76 -1.70
CA ILE A 16 -4.75 10.56 -0.58
C ILE A 16 -4.35 12.03 -0.73
N GLU A 17 -3.08 12.32 -1.01
CA GLU A 17 -2.62 13.72 -1.20
C GLU A 17 -3.23 14.40 -2.43
N ARG A 18 -3.50 13.65 -3.51
CA ARG A 18 -4.17 14.17 -4.71
C ARG A 18 -5.65 14.44 -4.48
N GLU A 19 -6.34 13.61 -3.70
CA GLU A 19 -7.75 13.80 -3.36
C GLU A 19 -7.93 15.01 -2.43
N ALA A 20 -7.06 15.18 -1.44
CA ALA A 20 -7.04 16.35 -0.56
C ALA A 20 -6.84 17.69 -1.30
N TYR A 21 -6.15 17.68 -2.45
CA TYR A 21 -6.04 18.85 -3.32
C TYR A 21 -7.38 19.22 -3.98
N ASN A 22 -8.11 18.22 -4.47
CA ASN A 22 -9.38 18.43 -5.18
C ASN A 22 -10.44 19.02 -4.25
N GLU A 23 -10.57 18.50 -3.02
CA GLU A 23 -11.54 19.01 -2.04
C GLU A 23 -11.29 20.48 -1.67
N ARG A 24 -10.02 20.88 -1.52
CA ARG A 24 -9.65 22.28 -1.23
C ARG A 24 -9.82 23.22 -2.43
N HIS A 25 -9.72 22.70 -3.65
CA HIS A 25 -9.99 23.49 -4.87
C HIS A 25 -11.48 23.69 -5.12
N ILE A 26 -12.32 22.69 -4.80
CA ILE A 26 -13.78 22.80 -4.88
C ILE A 26 -14.30 23.80 -3.83
N THR A 27 -13.76 23.77 -2.61
CA THR A 27 -14.15 24.72 -1.54
C THR A 27 -13.65 26.15 -1.78
N ARG A 28 -12.57 26.36 -2.55
CA ARG A 28 -12.07 27.70 -2.94
C ARG A 28 -12.74 28.29 -4.18
N ASN A 29 -13.37 27.46 -5.01
CA ASN A 29 -14.21 27.88 -6.14
C ASN A 29 -15.63 27.37 -5.90
N PRO A 30 -16.42 28.01 -5.01
CA PRO A 30 -17.81 27.63 -4.85
C PRO A 30 -18.53 27.75 -6.20
N ILE A 31 -19.30 26.71 -6.55
CA ILE A 31 -20.26 26.76 -7.65
C ILE A 31 -21.09 28.04 -7.43
N PRO A 32 -21.31 28.89 -8.45
CA PRO A 32 -22.06 30.13 -8.27
C PRO A 32 -23.41 29.82 -7.61
N SER A 33 -23.58 30.40 -6.43
CA SER A 33 -24.70 30.22 -5.50
C SER A 33 -25.99 30.80 -6.07
N ASN A 34 -26.54 30.15 -7.08
CA ASN A 34 -27.90 30.39 -7.57
C ASN A 34 -28.83 29.21 -7.30
N ILE A 35 -28.40 28.20 -6.52
CA ILE A 35 -29.24 27.08 -6.13
C ILE A 35 -28.88 26.72 -4.69
N ILE A 36 -29.88 26.80 -3.80
CA ILE A 36 -29.90 26.51 -2.35
C ILE A 36 -29.71 27.76 -1.47
N HIS A 37 -30.84 28.37 -1.11
CA HIS A 37 -31.03 28.96 0.20
C HIS A 37 -31.33 27.81 1.17
N GLU A 38 -30.52 27.61 2.21
CA GLU A 38 -30.99 27.07 3.49
C GLU A 38 -29.93 27.33 4.56
N ASP A 39 -30.42 27.81 5.70
CA ASP A 39 -29.67 28.19 6.89
C ASP A 39 -29.00 26.97 7.54
N GLU A 40 -27.68 27.00 7.73
CA GLU A 40 -27.03 26.11 8.70
C GLU A 40 -26.10 26.91 9.62
N GLN A 41 -26.35 26.76 10.92
CA GLN A 41 -25.64 27.36 12.03
C GLN A 41 -24.25 26.70 12.16
N GLU A 42 -23.19 27.51 12.21
CA GLU A 42 -21.84 27.03 12.49
C GLU A 42 -21.71 26.57 13.95
N GLU A 43 -21.67 25.24 14.17
CA GLU A 43 -21.17 24.64 15.40
C GLU A 43 -19.63 24.67 15.42
N THR A 44 -19.06 25.32 16.43
CA THR A 44 -17.62 25.36 16.68
C THR A 44 -17.13 24.02 17.25
N VAL A 45 -16.43 23.23 16.44
CA VAL A 45 -15.78 21.98 16.87
C VAL A 45 -14.32 22.25 17.28
N ASP A 46 -13.98 21.73 18.45
CA ASP A 46 -12.73 21.82 19.22
C ASP A 46 -11.44 21.57 18.38
N GLU A 47 -10.55 22.57 18.32
CA GLU A 47 -9.33 22.59 17.50
C GLU A 47 -8.15 21.83 18.14
N ASN A 48 -8.32 20.55 18.47
CA ASN A 48 -7.22 19.73 19.00
C ASN A 48 -6.98 18.39 18.29
N GLU A 49 -7.41 18.27 17.03
CA GLU A 49 -6.82 17.28 16.13
C GLU A 49 -5.50 17.80 15.59
N GLN A 50 -4.44 16.98 15.71
CA GLN A 50 -3.22 17.11 14.92
C GLN A 50 -3.60 17.07 13.44
N LYS A 51 -3.95 18.24 12.90
CA LYS A 51 -4.32 18.43 11.52
C LYS A 51 -3.12 18.00 10.70
N MET A 52 -3.22 16.82 10.07
CA MET A 52 -2.25 16.40 9.07
C MET A 52 -2.04 17.61 8.16
N LYS A 53 -0.82 18.16 8.14
CA LYS A 53 -0.40 19.09 7.10
C LYS A 53 -0.29 18.26 5.82
N LEU A 54 -1.42 17.82 5.28
CA LEU A 54 -1.49 17.16 4.00
C LEU A 54 -0.86 18.12 2.99
N SER A 55 0.30 17.71 2.46
CA SER A 55 0.85 18.27 1.25
C SER A 55 -0.11 17.99 0.09
N PHE A 56 0.02 18.77 -0.98
CA PHE A 56 -0.76 18.58 -2.19
C PHE A 56 0.14 18.09 -3.31
N ILE A 57 -0.41 17.24 -4.17
CA ILE A 57 0.21 16.85 -5.44
C ILE A 57 -0.67 17.37 -6.57
N THR A 58 -0.12 18.26 -7.39
CA THR A 58 -0.77 18.75 -8.60
C THR A 58 -0.76 17.69 -9.71
N GLN A 59 -1.65 17.84 -10.70
CA GLN A 59 -1.69 16.92 -11.84
C GLN A 59 -0.40 16.97 -12.67
N ASP A 60 0.24 18.12 -12.79
CA ASP A 60 1.49 18.30 -13.53
C ASP A 60 2.67 17.63 -12.79
N GLU A 61 2.72 17.76 -11.46
CA GLU A 61 3.70 17.06 -10.62
C GLU A 61 3.57 15.55 -10.74
N TRP A 62 2.34 15.03 -10.70
CA TRP A 62 2.08 13.61 -10.85
C TRP A 62 2.45 13.10 -12.26
N THR A 63 2.06 13.84 -13.29
CA THR A 63 2.35 13.50 -14.70
C THR A 63 3.86 13.49 -14.94
N CYS A 64 4.58 14.48 -14.42
CA CYS A 64 6.02 14.55 -14.45
C CYS A 64 6.64 13.35 -13.73
N PHE A 65 6.20 13.04 -12.49
CA PHE A 65 6.70 11.91 -11.72
C PHE A 65 6.47 10.56 -12.41
N MET A 66 5.37 10.38 -13.14
CA MET A 66 5.09 9.13 -13.85
C MET A 66 5.76 9.02 -15.22
N SER A 67 6.37 10.10 -15.72
CA SER A 67 7.03 10.11 -17.03
C SER A 67 8.21 9.12 -17.07
N PRO A 68 8.27 8.22 -18.09
CA PRO A 68 9.42 7.34 -18.32
C PRO A 68 10.70 8.10 -18.67
N LEU A 69 10.57 9.33 -19.19
CA LEU A 69 11.72 10.18 -19.56
C LEU A 69 12.62 10.48 -18.37
N LEU A 70 12.07 10.50 -17.15
CA LEU A 70 12.86 10.72 -15.93
C LEU A 70 13.66 9.49 -15.48
N ASN A 71 13.54 8.33 -16.15
CA ASN A 71 14.25 7.12 -15.76
C ASN A 71 15.72 7.10 -16.24
N ASN A 72 16.10 7.89 -17.26
CA ASN A 72 17.46 7.92 -17.83
C ASN A 72 18.17 9.24 -17.52
N VAL A 73 19.44 9.24 -17.14
CA VAL A 73 20.20 10.47 -16.84
C VAL A 73 20.64 11.16 -18.15
N THR A 74 19.83 12.06 -18.69
CA THR A 74 20.18 12.90 -19.86
C THR A 74 19.94 14.39 -19.58
N GLU A 75 20.61 15.28 -20.33
CA GLU A 75 20.40 16.73 -20.27
C GLU A 75 18.93 17.14 -20.51
N ASP A 76 18.20 16.32 -21.27
CA ASP A 76 16.77 16.50 -21.57
C ASP A 76 15.87 16.50 -20.33
N LYS A 77 16.33 15.90 -19.21
CA LYS A 77 15.57 15.86 -17.95
C LYS A 77 15.28 17.25 -17.41
N LEU A 78 16.26 18.15 -17.42
CA LEU A 78 16.10 19.48 -16.85
C LEU A 78 15.23 20.37 -17.75
N VAL A 79 15.33 20.18 -19.07
CA VAL A 79 14.44 20.84 -20.04
C VAL A 79 13.00 20.39 -19.80
N PHE A 80 12.75 19.09 -19.70
CA PHE A 80 11.42 18.54 -19.40
C PHE A 80 10.87 19.05 -18.06
N VAL A 81 11.70 19.10 -17.01
CA VAL A 81 11.29 19.65 -15.71
C VAL A 81 10.98 21.14 -15.80
N ASN A 82 11.75 21.91 -16.58
CA ASN A 82 11.48 23.33 -16.79
C ASN A 82 10.16 23.56 -17.53
N GLU A 83 9.85 22.72 -18.53
CA GLU A 83 8.59 22.78 -19.29
C GLU A 83 7.37 22.42 -18.45
N GLN A 84 7.47 21.39 -17.60
CA GLN A 84 6.34 20.88 -16.82
C GLN A 84 6.20 21.57 -15.46
N ILE A 85 7.31 21.89 -14.79
CA ILE A 85 7.35 22.43 -13.43
C ILE A 85 8.50 23.44 -13.32
N SER A 86 8.35 24.60 -13.96
CA SER A 86 9.40 25.62 -14.02
C SER A 86 9.89 26.09 -12.64
N SER A 87 9.05 25.98 -11.61
CA SER A 87 9.42 26.31 -10.22
C SER A 87 10.50 25.38 -9.62
N LEU A 88 10.66 24.15 -10.11
CA LEU A 88 11.68 23.22 -9.64
C LEU A 88 13.03 23.40 -10.36
N TYR A 89 13.02 23.98 -11.56
CA TYR A 89 14.22 24.12 -12.38
C TYR A 89 15.36 24.89 -11.69
N PRO A 90 15.13 26.08 -11.08
CA PRO A 90 16.17 26.81 -10.36
C PRO A 90 16.76 26.01 -9.20
N ILE A 91 15.93 25.21 -8.52
CA ILE A 91 16.36 24.38 -7.38
C ILE A 91 17.28 23.27 -7.87
N CYS A 92 16.89 22.58 -8.96
CA CYS A 92 17.73 21.54 -9.57
C CYS A 92 19.07 22.11 -10.06
N LEU A 93 19.08 23.29 -10.68
CA LEU A 93 20.31 23.96 -11.09
C LEU A 93 21.20 24.33 -9.91
N ASN A 94 20.63 24.87 -8.83
CA ASN A 94 21.39 25.22 -7.63
C ASN A 94 22.06 23.99 -7.01
N LEU A 95 21.36 22.85 -6.96
CA LEU A 95 21.92 21.59 -6.47
C LEU A 95 23.05 21.06 -7.37
N LEU A 96 22.92 21.19 -8.69
CA LEU A 96 23.94 20.75 -9.65
C LEU A 96 25.20 21.63 -9.62
N ASN A 97 25.02 22.93 -9.40
CA ASN A 97 26.11 23.91 -9.35
C ASN A 97 26.74 24.04 -7.95
N ASP A 98 26.27 23.29 -6.96
CA ASP A 98 26.86 23.24 -5.63
C ASP A 98 28.28 22.66 -5.69
N ALA A 99 29.28 23.50 -5.44
CA ALA A 99 30.69 23.14 -5.49
C ALA A 99 31.04 22.05 -4.46
N ASP A 100 30.37 22.05 -3.30
CA ASP A 100 30.61 21.06 -2.26
C ASP A 100 29.88 19.74 -2.53
N GLN A 101 28.94 19.74 -3.47
CA GLN A 101 28.09 18.61 -3.84
C GLN A 101 27.41 17.96 -2.63
N GLN A 102 26.95 18.76 -1.67
CA GLN A 102 26.45 18.26 -0.38
C GLN A 102 25.27 17.32 -0.58
N PHE A 103 24.34 17.68 -1.47
CA PHE A 103 23.20 16.85 -1.86
C PHE A 103 23.61 15.50 -2.46
N PHE A 104 24.59 15.49 -3.37
CA PHE A 104 25.04 14.27 -4.04
C PHE A 104 25.86 13.36 -3.11
N LYS A 105 26.54 13.94 -2.11
CA LYS A 105 27.31 13.19 -1.11
C LYS A 105 26.45 12.72 0.07
N HIS A 106 25.27 13.30 0.29
CA HIS A 106 24.42 12.93 1.41
C HIS A 106 23.90 11.48 1.28
N SER A 107 23.95 10.73 2.39
CA SER A 107 23.51 9.33 2.45
C SER A 107 21.99 9.18 2.29
N ASN A 108 21.25 10.19 2.72
CA ASN A 108 19.80 10.27 2.58
C ASN A 108 19.38 11.61 1.95
N PRO A 109 19.37 11.74 0.61
CA PRO A 109 19.07 13.01 -0.05
C PRO A 109 17.65 13.52 0.22
N TYR A 110 16.72 12.64 0.60
CA TYR A 110 15.38 13.02 1.03
C TYR A 110 15.39 13.80 2.34
N ILE A 111 16.12 13.30 3.35
CA ILE A 111 16.29 14.01 4.63
C ILE A 111 17.03 15.33 4.42
N TYR A 112 18.05 15.35 3.56
CA TYR A 112 18.74 16.58 3.18
C TYR A 112 17.74 17.62 2.65
N LEU A 113 16.93 17.29 1.63
CA LEU A 113 16.00 18.26 1.05
C LEU A 113 14.91 18.72 2.02
N THR A 114 14.49 17.85 2.94
CA THR A 114 13.37 18.14 3.85
C THR A 114 13.76 18.88 5.13
N GLN A 115 15.04 18.83 5.52
CA GLN A 115 15.56 19.49 6.72
C GLN A 115 16.43 20.70 6.42
N HIS A 116 16.87 20.88 5.17
CA HIS A 116 17.73 21.99 4.79
C HIS A 116 16.94 23.30 4.65
N ASP A 117 17.44 24.38 5.26
CA ASP A 117 16.76 25.68 5.33
C ASP A 117 16.36 26.24 3.95
N ASN A 118 17.27 26.18 2.98
CA ASN A 118 17.01 26.64 1.60
C ASN A 118 15.88 25.89 0.88
N TYR A 119 15.48 24.70 1.35
CA TYR A 119 14.51 23.82 0.70
C TYR A 119 13.28 23.55 1.57
N CYS A 120 13.15 24.23 2.71
CA CYS A 120 12.06 24.04 3.67
C CYS A 120 10.65 24.30 3.09
N GLN A 121 10.55 25.05 2.00
CA GLN A 121 9.30 25.33 1.28
C GLN A 121 8.88 24.21 0.33
N LEU A 122 9.75 23.22 0.07
CA LEU A 122 9.41 22.09 -0.79
C LEU A 122 8.41 21.16 -0.10
N THR A 123 7.33 20.84 -0.81
CA THR A 123 6.48 19.71 -0.44
C THR A 123 7.30 18.42 -0.47
N ARG A 124 6.89 17.44 0.33
CA ARG A 124 7.55 16.13 0.40
C ARG A 124 7.54 15.40 -0.95
N PHE A 125 6.48 15.56 -1.73
CA PHE A 125 6.42 15.00 -3.09
C PHE A 125 7.39 15.69 -4.07
N ARG A 126 7.54 17.02 -4.00
CA ARG A 126 8.57 17.74 -4.78
C ARG A 126 10.00 17.30 -4.44
N CYS A 127 10.28 16.95 -3.19
CA CYS A 127 11.57 16.34 -2.83
C CYS A 127 11.79 15.01 -3.57
N LEU A 128 10.76 14.15 -3.67
CA LEU A 128 10.84 12.91 -4.45
C LEU A 128 11.04 13.15 -5.95
N LEU A 129 10.40 14.18 -6.51
CA LEU A 129 10.64 14.59 -7.91
C LEU A 129 12.10 14.96 -8.14
N ILE A 130 12.69 15.82 -7.29
CA ILE A 130 14.10 16.21 -7.39
C ILE A 130 15.01 14.98 -7.29
N ILE A 131 14.74 14.07 -6.36
CA ILE A 131 15.52 12.83 -6.21
C ILE A 131 15.38 11.93 -7.45
N LYS A 132 14.17 11.77 -8.00
CA LYS A 132 13.97 11.02 -9.25
C LYS A 132 14.80 11.61 -10.40
N ILE A 133 14.91 12.93 -10.47
CA ILE A 133 15.67 13.64 -11.51
C ILE A 133 17.18 13.46 -11.32
N LEU A 134 17.68 13.81 -10.13
CA LEU A 134 19.12 14.02 -9.85
C LEU A 134 19.82 12.85 -9.14
N ARG A 135 19.09 12.06 -8.34
CA ARG A 135 19.60 10.93 -7.52
C ARG A 135 18.69 9.69 -7.60
N PRO A 136 18.39 9.19 -8.82
CA PRO A 136 17.44 8.08 -9.00
C PRO A 136 17.86 6.79 -8.30
N ASP A 137 19.16 6.61 -8.04
CA ASP A 137 19.75 5.53 -7.25
C ASP A 137 19.16 5.42 -5.83
N THR A 138 18.72 6.55 -5.27
CA THR A 138 18.14 6.63 -3.92
C THR A 138 16.63 6.78 -3.92
N LEU A 139 15.96 6.63 -5.07
CA LEU A 139 14.52 6.88 -5.17
C LEU A 139 13.71 5.94 -4.28
N LEU A 140 13.98 4.63 -4.31
CA LEU A 140 13.25 3.65 -3.50
C LEU A 140 13.36 3.90 -1.99
N PRO A 141 14.56 4.06 -1.39
CA PRO A 141 14.65 4.39 0.04
C PRO A 141 14.02 5.75 0.38
N SER A 142 14.07 6.71 -0.54
CA SER A 142 13.40 8.01 -0.38
C SER A 142 11.87 7.88 -0.39
N ILE A 143 11.31 7.04 -1.26
CA ILE A 143 9.88 6.72 -1.27
C ILE A 143 9.46 6.05 0.03
N SER A 144 10.27 5.12 0.55
CA SER A 144 10.01 4.52 1.86
C SER A 144 9.96 5.58 2.96
N GLN A 145 10.94 6.48 3.02
CA GLN A 145 10.96 7.56 3.99
C GLN A 145 9.72 8.47 3.86
N TYR A 146 9.38 8.84 2.63
CA TYR A 146 8.19 9.63 2.32
C TYR A 146 6.89 8.97 2.82
N VAL A 147 6.67 7.69 2.52
CA VAL A 147 5.50 6.94 2.99
C VAL A 147 5.49 6.84 4.51
N SER A 148 6.65 6.62 5.13
CA SER A 148 6.78 6.57 6.59
C SER A 148 6.38 7.89 7.25
N GLU A 149 6.73 9.03 6.66
CA GLU A 149 6.42 10.35 7.19
C GLU A 149 4.95 10.73 6.97
N GLN A 150 4.37 10.38 5.81
CA GLN A 150 2.99 10.76 5.47
C GLN A 150 1.94 9.84 6.10
N MET A 151 2.16 8.53 6.08
CA MET A 151 1.17 7.54 6.52
C MET A 151 1.62 6.72 7.73
N GLY A 152 2.90 6.78 8.09
CA GLY A 152 3.49 5.99 9.17
C GLY A 152 4.16 4.70 8.70
N SER A 153 5.15 4.25 9.48
CA SER A 153 5.97 3.06 9.17
C SER A 153 5.19 1.75 9.06
N LYS A 154 3.97 1.67 9.62
CA LYS A 154 3.07 0.51 9.48
C LYS A 154 2.70 0.19 8.04
N PHE A 155 2.72 1.18 7.15
CA PHE A 155 2.46 0.98 5.72
C PHE A 155 3.69 0.43 4.97
N LEU A 156 4.86 0.38 5.62
CA LEU A 156 6.07 -0.24 5.12
C LEU A 156 6.33 -1.62 5.70
N SER A 157 5.77 -1.92 6.88
CA SER A 157 5.98 -3.21 7.53
C SER A 157 5.31 -4.33 6.74
N SER A 158 6.10 -5.21 6.14
CA SER A 158 5.62 -6.50 5.65
C SER A 158 5.46 -7.44 6.85
N GLY A 159 4.42 -7.20 7.65
CA GLY A 159 4.08 -8.13 8.73
C GLY A 159 3.60 -9.46 8.16
N PHE A 160 4.04 -10.57 8.73
CA PHE A 160 3.28 -11.81 8.59
C PHE A 160 1.91 -11.56 9.21
N ALA A 161 0.86 -11.68 8.42
CA ALA A 161 -0.48 -11.61 8.96
C ALA A 161 -0.62 -12.71 10.03
N ASN A 162 -0.88 -12.30 11.27
CA ASN A 162 -1.05 -13.23 12.38
C ASN A 162 -2.31 -14.07 12.11
N ILE A 163 -2.16 -15.40 12.08
CA ILE A 163 -3.28 -16.31 11.81
C ILE A 163 -4.43 -16.13 12.81
N GLN A 164 -4.11 -15.71 14.03
CA GLN A 164 -5.11 -15.39 15.06
C GLN A 164 -5.95 -14.17 14.67
N ASP A 165 -5.33 -13.11 14.16
CA ASP A 165 -6.03 -11.90 13.74
C ASP A 165 -6.86 -12.17 12.49
N ILE A 166 -6.32 -12.94 11.53
CA ILE A 166 -7.09 -13.39 10.36
C ILE A 166 -8.32 -14.17 10.82
N TYR A 167 -8.15 -15.11 11.75
CA TYR A 167 -9.23 -15.95 12.24
C TYR A 167 -10.31 -15.11 12.96
N ALA A 168 -9.91 -14.16 13.80
CA ALA A 168 -10.82 -13.28 14.54
C ALA A 168 -11.73 -12.44 13.62
N HIS A 169 -11.23 -12.06 12.44
CA HIS A 169 -11.97 -11.29 11.44
C HIS A 169 -12.57 -12.15 10.32
N SER A 170 -12.44 -13.48 10.42
CA SER A 170 -12.96 -14.41 9.39
C SER A 170 -14.40 -14.82 9.66
N SER A 171 -15.08 -15.28 8.60
CA SER A 171 -16.40 -15.90 8.67
C SER A 171 -16.32 -17.34 8.15
N PRO A 172 -17.04 -18.31 8.74
CA PRO A 172 -17.11 -19.67 8.20
C PRO A 172 -17.71 -19.74 6.80
N GLN A 173 -18.41 -18.69 6.34
CA GLN A 173 -18.96 -18.58 4.99
C GLN A 173 -17.93 -18.05 3.96
N ALA A 174 -16.79 -17.53 4.42
CA ALA A 174 -15.75 -16.95 3.59
C ALA A 174 -14.43 -17.71 3.80
N PRO A 175 -14.06 -18.63 2.89
CA PRO A 175 -12.81 -19.39 3.02
C PRO A 175 -11.58 -18.48 3.05
N ILE A 176 -10.64 -18.81 3.93
CA ILE A 176 -9.33 -18.16 3.99
C ILE A 176 -8.42 -18.81 2.94
N ILE A 177 -7.86 -18.00 2.03
CA ILE A 177 -6.89 -18.44 1.03
C ILE A 177 -5.50 -18.01 1.47
N LEU A 178 -4.61 -18.98 1.71
CA LEU A 178 -3.21 -18.73 2.04
C LEU A 178 -2.35 -18.80 0.77
N LEU A 179 -1.78 -17.68 0.37
CA LEU A 179 -0.80 -17.63 -0.72
C LEU A 179 0.59 -17.83 -0.13
N LEU A 180 1.25 -18.93 -0.52
CA LEU A 180 2.53 -19.35 0.03
C LEU A 180 3.63 -19.16 -1.00
N SER A 181 4.80 -18.71 -0.54
CA SER A 181 6.03 -18.78 -1.33
C SER A 181 6.43 -20.25 -1.52
N PRO A 182 7.07 -20.62 -2.65
CA PRO A 182 7.59 -21.97 -2.85
C PRO A 182 8.44 -22.45 -1.66
N GLY A 183 8.24 -23.69 -1.23
CA GLY A 183 8.96 -24.28 -0.09
C GLY A 183 8.45 -23.90 1.29
N THR A 184 7.39 -23.08 1.40
CA THR A 184 6.74 -22.78 2.69
C THR A 184 5.57 -23.73 2.93
N ASP A 185 5.52 -24.36 4.11
CA ASP A 185 4.41 -25.20 4.55
C ASP A 185 3.80 -24.67 5.87
N PRO A 186 2.55 -24.17 5.87
CA PRO A 186 1.89 -23.65 7.07
C PRO A 186 1.26 -24.74 7.95
N THR A 187 1.38 -26.02 7.59
CA THR A 187 0.69 -27.11 8.30
C THR A 187 1.00 -27.14 9.79
N SER A 188 2.27 -27.01 10.18
CA SER A 188 2.69 -27.00 11.59
C SER A 188 2.11 -25.80 12.36
N LEU A 189 2.08 -24.62 11.73
CA LEU A 189 1.48 -23.41 12.27
C LEU A 189 -0.02 -23.60 12.52
N LEU A 190 -0.75 -24.16 11.56
CA LEU A 190 -2.20 -24.39 11.66
C LEU A 190 -2.55 -25.46 12.71
N ILE A 191 -1.75 -26.54 12.81
CA ILE A 191 -1.92 -27.55 13.85
C ILE A 191 -1.73 -26.94 15.24
N ARG A 192 -0.68 -26.13 15.42
CA ARG A 192 -0.44 -25.43 16.68
C ARG A 192 -1.60 -24.48 17.01
N PHE A 193 -2.01 -23.67 16.04
CA PHE A 193 -3.11 -22.72 16.20
C PHE A 193 -4.44 -23.42 16.55
N ALA A 194 -4.75 -24.56 15.94
CA ALA A 194 -5.93 -25.36 16.27
C ALA A 194 -5.88 -25.88 17.72
N ARG A 195 -4.71 -26.35 18.19
CA ARG A 195 -4.54 -26.77 19.60
C ARG A 195 -4.73 -25.61 20.58
N GLU A 196 -4.15 -24.45 20.28
CA GLU A 196 -4.27 -23.25 21.12
C GLU A 196 -5.71 -22.72 21.16
N THR A 197 -6.42 -22.74 20.02
CA THR A 197 -7.77 -22.17 19.90
C THR A 197 -8.87 -23.12 20.37
N ARG A 198 -8.70 -24.43 20.18
CA ARG A 198 -9.74 -25.45 20.42
C ARG A 198 -9.37 -26.49 21.47
N GLY A 199 -8.19 -26.39 22.09
CA GLY A 199 -7.66 -27.38 23.03
C GLY A 199 -7.17 -28.67 22.39
N THR A 200 -7.46 -28.92 21.10
CA THR A 200 -7.03 -30.12 20.38
C THR A 200 -6.96 -29.87 18.86
N ALA A 201 -6.07 -30.60 18.18
CA ALA A 201 -5.99 -30.62 16.72
C ALA A 201 -7.00 -31.59 16.07
N ALA A 202 -7.78 -32.36 16.85
CA ALA A 202 -8.71 -33.36 16.33
C ALA A 202 -9.87 -32.76 15.49
N HIS A 203 -10.08 -31.45 15.61
CA HIS A 203 -11.06 -30.69 14.83
C HIS A 203 -10.49 -30.15 13.51
N LEU A 204 -9.20 -30.35 13.22
CA LEU A 204 -8.55 -29.91 11.98
C LEU A 204 -8.32 -31.12 11.06
N ASP A 205 -9.01 -31.12 9.92
CA ASP A 205 -8.77 -32.08 8.83
C ASP A 205 -7.80 -31.49 7.82
N VAL A 206 -6.63 -32.12 7.62
CA VAL A 206 -5.63 -31.69 6.64
C VAL A 206 -5.67 -32.61 5.41
N ILE A 207 -5.85 -32.04 4.22
CA ILE A 207 -5.98 -32.79 2.96
C ILE A 207 -5.08 -32.18 1.88
N SER A 208 -4.20 -33.00 1.29
CA SER A 208 -3.43 -32.64 0.10
C SER A 208 -4.30 -32.81 -1.14
N LEU A 209 -4.60 -31.73 -1.85
CA LEU A 209 -5.38 -31.78 -3.09
C LEU A 209 -4.50 -32.14 -4.28
N GLY A 210 -4.40 -33.45 -4.53
CA GLY A 210 -3.87 -34.02 -5.77
C GLY A 210 -4.97 -34.48 -6.71
N GLN A 211 -4.58 -35.12 -7.82
CA GLN A 211 -5.50 -35.78 -8.73
C GLN A 211 -6.29 -36.87 -7.98
N GLY A 212 -7.62 -36.86 -8.13
CA GLY A 212 -8.51 -37.88 -7.53
C GLY A 212 -8.93 -37.65 -6.06
N GLN A 213 -8.53 -36.55 -5.41
CA GLN A 213 -8.86 -36.28 -4.01
C GLN A 213 -10.25 -35.63 -3.79
N GLY A 214 -10.94 -35.26 -4.87
CA GLY A 214 -12.25 -34.61 -4.81
C GLY A 214 -13.28 -35.32 -3.92
N PRO A 215 -13.53 -36.63 -4.09
CA PRO A 215 -14.49 -37.37 -3.26
C PRO A 215 -14.18 -37.32 -1.77
N LYS A 216 -12.88 -37.34 -1.39
CA LYS A 216 -12.47 -37.25 0.02
C LYS A 216 -12.78 -35.88 0.60
N VAL A 217 -12.58 -34.82 -0.18
CA VAL A 217 -12.93 -33.45 0.22
C VAL A 217 -14.44 -33.31 0.41
N GLU A 218 -15.28 -33.88 -0.48
CA GLU A 218 -16.74 -33.84 -0.32
C GLU A 218 -17.21 -34.56 0.96
N GLU A 219 -16.61 -35.71 1.27
CA GLU A 219 -16.89 -36.47 2.50
C GLU A 219 -16.55 -35.66 3.75
N VAL A 220 -15.36 -35.05 3.79
CA VAL A 220 -14.89 -34.26 4.94
C VAL A 220 -15.72 -32.98 5.11
N LEU A 221 -16.06 -32.29 4.01
CA LEU A 221 -16.96 -31.14 4.04
C LEU A 221 -18.33 -31.50 4.61
N SER A 222 -18.93 -32.60 4.14
CA SER A 222 -20.23 -33.06 4.63
C SER A 222 -20.20 -33.36 6.14
N LYS A 223 -19.13 -33.99 6.62
CA LYS A 223 -18.89 -34.22 8.05
C LYS A 223 -18.74 -32.92 8.83
N ALA A 224 -17.98 -31.94 8.32
CA ALA A 224 -17.79 -30.64 8.96
C ALA A 224 -19.06 -29.79 9.01
N LEU A 225 -19.93 -29.89 8.01
CA LEU A 225 -21.25 -29.24 8.03
C LEU A 225 -22.16 -29.82 9.13
N THR A 226 -22.03 -31.11 9.42
CA THR A 226 -22.81 -31.78 10.47
C THR A 226 -22.21 -31.52 11.87
N LEU A 227 -20.88 -31.53 11.96
CA LEU A 227 -20.12 -31.38 13.21
C LEU A 227 -19.62 -29.94 13.33
N LYS A 228 -20.33 -29.11 14.10
CA LYS A 228 -19.95 -27.71 14.34
C LYS A 228 -18.50 -27.57 14.82
N GLY A 229 -17.81 -26.55 14.31
CA GLY A 229 -16.48 -26.13 14.78
C GLY A 229 -15.30 -26.91 14.21
N ARG A 230 -15.48 -27.72 13.15
CA ARG A 230 -14.37 -28.34 12.41
C ARG A 230 -13.73 -27.37 11.43
N TRP A 231 -12.43 -27.48 11.26
CA TRP A 231 -11.63 -26.75 10.29
C TRP A 231 -11.11 -27.72 9.24
N ILE A 232 -11.11 -27.29 7.98
CA ILE A 232 -10.59 -28.07 6.86
C ILE A 232 -9.46 -27.26 6.24
N PHE A 233 -8.26 -27.84 6.24
CA PHE A 233 -7.10 -27.27 5.57
C PHE A 233 -6.79 -28.06 4.30
N LEU A 234 -6.93 -27.38 3.16
CA LEU A 234 -6.66 -27.92 1.84
C LEU A 234 -5.32 -27.36 1.35
N HIS A 235 -4.29 -28.19 1.25
CA HIS A 235 -2.98 -27.79 0.70
C HIS A 235 -2.78 -28.34 -0.72
N ASN A 236 -1.82 -27.78 -1.46
CA ASN A 236 -1.57 -28.10 -2.87
C ASN A 236 -2.77 -27.90 -3.82
N CYS A 237 -3.71 -27.02 -3.46
CA CYS A 237 -4.90 -26.74 -4.28
C CYS A 237 -4.59 -26.37 -5.75
N HIS A 238 -3.44 -25.75 -6.00
CA HIS A 238 -2.96 -25.40 -7.34
C HIS A 238 -2.75 -26.62 -8.26
N LEU A 239 -2.54 -27.82 -7.71
CA LEU A 239 -2.40 -29.07 -8.47
C LEU A 239 -3.75 -29.67 -8.90
N SER A 240 -4.88 -29.16 -8.40
CA SER A 240 -6.21 -29.70 -8.64
C SER A 240 -7.18 -28.63 -9.15
N ALA A 241 -6.73 -27.86 -10.16
CA ALA A 241 -7.48 -26.76 -10.75
C ALA A 241 -8.88 -27.18 -11.26
N SER A 242 -9.00 -28.40 -11.78
CA SER A 242 -10.28 -28.95 -12.27
C SER A 242 -11.33 -29.17 -11.18
N PHE A 243 -10.92 -29.33 -9.91
CA PHE A 243 -11.83 -29.51 -8.79
C PHE A 243 -12.30 -28.19 -8.16
N MET A 244 -11.56 -27.08 -8.34
CA MET A 244 -11.87 -25.79 -7.71
C MET A 244 -13.29 -25.27 -8.01
N PRO A 245 -13.84 -25.39 -9.23
CA PRO A 245 -15.24 -25.00 -9.50
C PRO A 245 -16.24 -25.80 -8.66
N ARG A 246 -16.00 -27.11 -8.48
CA ARG A 246 -16.84 -27.98 -7.64
C ARG A 246 -16.73 -27.61 -6.17
N LEU A 247 -15.51 -27.37 -5.68
CA LEU A 247 -15.27 -26.92 -4.31
C LEU A 247 -16.04 -25.63 -3.98
N ARG A 248 -16.04 -24.64 -4.90
CA ARG A 248 -16.83 -23.41 -4.76
C ARG A 248 -18.32 -23.69 -4.56
N VAL A 249 -18.90 -24.60 -5.35
CA VAL A 249 -20.31 -24.97 -5.22
C VAL A 249 -20.59 -25.65 -3.87
N LEU A 250 -19.65 -26.44 -3.36
CA LEU A 250 -19.81 -27.13 -2.06
C LEU A 250 -19.73 -26.16 -0.87
N VAL A 251 -18.87 -25.14 -0.95
CA VAL A 251 -18.69 -24.13 0.11
C VAL A 251 -19.87 -23.15 0.17
N ASN A 252 -20.52 -22.88 -0.96
CA ASN A 252 -21.66 -21.96 -1.02
C ASN A 252 -23.00 -22.58 -0.56
N LYS A 253 -22.99 -23.82 -0.07
CA LYS A 253 -24.17 -24.51 0.46
C LYS A 253 -24.29 -24.30 1.97
#